data_AF-A0A8K1DDB7-F1
#
_entry.id   AF-A0A8K1DDB7-F1
#
_cell.length_a   1.000
_cell.length_b   1.000
_cell.length_c   1.000
_cell.angle_alpha   90.00
_cell.angle_beta   90.00
_cell.angle_gamma   90.00
#
_symmetry.space_group_name_H-M   'P 1'
#
loop_
_entity.id
_entity.type
_entity.pdbx_description
1 polymer ?
#
loop_
_entity_poly.entity_id
_entity_poly.type
_entity_poly.pdbx_seq_one_letter_code
_entity_poly.pdbx_strand_id
1 'polypeptide(L)'
;MIIVVEGFDQAGKKTQSKLLAKFLKTRNIKSKIFSFPDYSTPIGKEIRRYLGGKRSFSPTSNPLSSCSKQVGEGKGNPRCIIRK
;
A
#
# COMPACT_ATOMS: atom_id res chain seq x y z
N MET A 1 -2.77 -13.11 9.88
CA MET A 1 -1.43 -13.20 9.27
C MET A 1 -1.20 -11.99 8.36
N ILE A 2 0.00 -11.42 8.33
CA ILE A 2 0.37 -10.30 7.46
C ILE A 2 1.54 -10.75 6.58
N ILE A 3 1.46 -10.49 5.28
CA ILE A 3 2.51 -10.76 4.30
C ILE A 3 2.89 -9.43 3.66
N VAL A 4 4.17 -9.09 3.63
CA VAL A 4 4.68 -7.86 3.01
C VAL A 4 5.55 -8.25 1.82
N VAL A 5 5.30 -7.64 0.67
CA VAL A 5 6.04 -7.86 -0.57
C VAL A 5 6.87 -6.62 -0.86
N GLU A 6 8.13 -6.64 -0.45
CA GLU A 6 9.13 -5.59 -0.70
C GLU A 6 10.01 -5.92 -1.91
N GLY A 7 10.70 -4.92 -2.43
CA GLY A 7 11.63 -5.09 -3.55
C GLY A 7 11.89 -3.80 -4.31
N PHE A 8 12.83 -3.83 -5.24
CA PHE A 8 13.20 -2.66 -6.06
C PHE A 8 12.05 -2.19 -6.96
N ASP A 9 12.16 -0.98 -7.51
CA ASP A 9 11.16 -0.52 -8.48
C ASP A 9 11.12 -1.48 -9.68
N GLN A 10 9.94 -1.67 -10.25
CA GLN A 10 9.70 -2.59 -11.36
C GLN A 10 9.94 -4.10 -11.07
N ALA A 11 10.26 -4.50 -9.83
CA ALA A 11 10.42 -5.91 -9.42
C ALA A 11 9.13 -6.78 -9.47
N GLY A 12 8.05 -6.29 -10.07
CA GLY A 12 6.81 -7.09 -10.24
C GLY A 12 5.95 -7.24 -8.97
N LYS A 13 6.23 -6.51 -7.88
CA LYS A 13 5.51 -6.60 -6.58
C LYS A 13 3.98 -6.60 -6.72
N LYS A 14 3.45 -5.75 -7.63
CA LYS A 14 1.99 -5.62 -7.88
C LYS A 14 1.41 -6.91 -8.48
N THR A 15 2.13 -7.50 -9.42
CA THR A 15 1.74 -8.74 -10.08
C THR A 15 1.78 -9.90 -9.09
N GLN A 16 2.88 -10.02 -8.34
CA GLN A 16 3.04 -11.08 -7.35
C GLN A 16 2.01 -11.02 -6.23
N SER A 17 1.74 -9.82 -5.69
CA SER A 17 0.71 -9.65 -4.65
C SER A 17 -0.70 -10.06 -5.13
N LYS A 18 -1.02 -9.82 -6.41
CA LYS A 18 -2.29 -10.26 -7.00
C LYS A 18 -2.36 -11.77 -7.19
N LEU A 19 -1.28 -12.39 -7.67
CA LEU A 19 -1.21 -13.85 -7.84
C LEU A 19 -1.33 -14.56 -6.48
N LEU A 20 -0.63 -14.07 -5.47
CA LEU A 20 -0.70 -14.58 -4.10
C LEU A 20 -2.13 -14.47 -3.52
N ALA A 21 -2.77 -13.31 -3.67
CA ALA A 21 -4.16 -13.15 -3.20
C ALA A 21 -5.13 -14.10 -3.92
N LYS A 22 -4.98 -14.29 -5.24
CA LYS A 22 -5.78 -15.26 -6.00
C LYS A 22 -5.58 -16.68 -5.48
N PHE A 23 -4.34 -17.10 -5.26
CA PHE A 23 -4.01 -18.41 -4.71
C PHE A 23 -4.56 -18.64 -3.30
N LEU A 24 -4.53 -17.62 -2.44
CA LEU A 24 -5.15 -17.72 -1.10
C LEU A 24 -6.68 -17.88 -1.21
N LYS A 25 -7.30 -17.18 -2.16
CA LYS A 25 -8.75 -17.32 -2.42
C LYS A 25 -9.11 -18.73 -2.90
N THR A 26 -8.32 -19.37 -3.76
CA THR A 26 -8.59 -20.75 -4.20
C THR A 26 -8.50 -21.75 -3.06
N ARG A 27 -7.78 -21.41 -1.97
CA ARG A 27 -7.72 -22.19 -0.73
C ARG A 27 -8.76 -21.79 0.33
N ASN A 28 -9.78 -21.01 -0.04
CA ASN A 28 -10.79 -20.47 0.88
C ASN A 28 -10.21 -19.61 2.03
N ILE A 29 -9.03 -19.02 1.83
CA ILE A 29 -8.42 -18.10 2.79
C ILE A 29 -8.82 -16.66 2.46
N LYS A 30 -9.57 -16.03 3.38
CA LYS A 30 -9.95 -14.62 3.28
C LYS A 30 -8.70 -13.73 3.27
N SER A 31 -8.42 -13.09 2.14
CA SER A 31 -7.26 -12.21 1.95
C SER A 31 -7.65 -10.85 1.37
N LYS A 32 -6.94 -9.79 1.77
CA LYS A 32 -7.09 -8.43 1.26
C LYS A 32 -5.72 -7.84 0.91
N ILE A 33 -5.62 -7.21 -0.25
CA ILE A 33 -4.41 -6.50 -0.69
C ILE A 33 -4.52 -5.04 -0.28
N PHE A 34 -3.43 -4.49 0.22
CA PHE A 34 -3.21 -3.08 0.50
C PHE A 34 -1.96 -2.63 -0.25
N SER A 35 -1.94 -1.39 -0.72
CA SER A 35 -0.78 -0.81 -1.39
C SER A 35 -0.48 0.54 -0.78
N PHE A 36 0.79 0.80 -0.53
CA PHE A 36 1.24 2.06 0.05
C PHE A 36 2.18 2.79 -0.92
N PRO A 37 2.07 4.12 -1.05
CA PRO A 37 1.05 5.00 -0.47
C PRO A 37 -0.36 4.78 -1.04
N ASP A 38 -1.40 4.93 -0.22
CA ASP A 38 -2.78 4.94 -0.71
C ASP A 38 -3.13 6.33 -1.27
N TYR A 39 -2.93 6.49 -2.58
CA TYR A 39 -3.21 7.71 -3.34
C TYR A 39 -4.70 8.08 -3.45
N SER A 40 -5.62 7.24 -2.96
CA SER A 40 -7.05 7.58 -2.91
C SER A 40 -7.40 8.50 -1.74
N THR A 41 -6.63 8.42 -0.65
CA THR A 41 -6.82 9.26 0.54
C THR A 41 -6.47 10.72 0.26
N PRO A 42 -7.02 11.70 1.00
CA PRO A 42 -6.65 13.11 0.87
C PRO A 42 -5.13 13.33 0.98
N ILE A 43 -4.48 12.65 1.93
CA ILE A 43 -3.02 12.69 2.13
C ILE A 43 -2.29 12.05 0.95
N GLY A 44 -2.77 10.90 0.46
CA GLY A 44 -2.21 10.26 -0.72
C GLY A 44 -2.27 11.14 -1.97
N LYS A 45 -3.37 11.88 -2.17
CA LYS A 45 -3.47 12.86 -3.26
C LYS A 45 -2.41 13.95 -3.14
N GLU A 46 -2.09 14.42 -1.94
CA GLU A 46 -0.98 15.37 -1.74
C GLU A 46 0.38 14.74 -2.05
N ILE A 47 0.64 13.50 -1.62
CA ILE A 47 1.87 12.79 -1.96
C ILE A 47 2.01 12.66 -3.48
N ARG A 48 0.92 12.35 -4.19
CA ARG A 48 0.93 12.27 -5.66
C ARG A 48 1.23 13.62 -6.31
N ARG A 49 0.70 14.72 -5.76
CA ARG A 49 0.99 16.08 -6.24
C ARG A 49 2.46 16.46 -6.02
N TYR A 50 3.02 16.11 -4.86
CA TYR A 50 4.43 16.30 -4.56
C TYR A 50 5.34 15.52 -5.52
N LEU A 51 5.11 14.22 -5.66
CA LEU A 51 5.89 13.37 -6.58
C LEU A 51 5.76 13.79 -8.05
N GLY A 52 4.62 14.37 -8.42
CA GLY A 52 4.39 14.91 -9.77
C GLY A 52 4.91 16.32 -10.01
N GLY A 53 5.67 16.91 -9.07
CA GLY A 53 6.24 18.26 -9.19
C GLY A 53 5.21 19.40 -9.13
N LYS A 54 3.94 19.10 -8.83
CA LYS A 54 2.84 20.10 -8.76
C LYS A 54 2.75 20.79 -7.41
N ARG A 55 3.56 20.37 -6.43
CA ARG A 55 3.64 20.96 -5.10
C ARG A 55 5.07 20.84 -4.59
N SER A 56 5.62 21.93 -4.07
CA SER A 56 6.91 21.98 -3.38
C SER A 56 6.67 21.94 -1.87
N PHE A 57 7.46 21.13 -1.17
CA PHE A 57 7.54 21.12 0.28
C PHE A 57 8.97 21.44 0.68
N SER A 58 9.16 22.11 1.82
CA SER A 58 10.49 22.26 2.40
C SER A 58 11.01 20.86 2.83
N PRO A 59 12.33 20.62 2.85
CA PRO A 59 12.90 19.31 3.19
C PRO A 59 12.40 18.76 4.54
N THR A 60 12.07 19.66 5.48
CA THR A 60 11.54 19.36 6.82
C THR A 60 10.05 19.00 6.82
N SER A 61 9.29 19.37 5.79
CA SER A 61 7.84 19.12 5.65
C SER A 61 7.50 18.08 4.59
N ASN A 62 8.48 17.27 4.19
CA ASN A 62 8.33 16.26 3.14
C ASN A 62 7.25 15.22 3.50
N PRO A 63 6.13 15.14 2.73
CA PRO A 63 4.98 14.29 3.05
C PRO A 63 5.30 12.80 2.96
N LEU A 64 6.41 12.42 2.30
CA LEU A 64 6.88 11.04 2.23
C LEU A 64 7.25 10.46 3.61
N SER A 65 7.74 11.30 4.54
CA SER A 65 8.06 10.88 5.91
C SER A 65 6.82 10.48 6.74
N SER A 66 5.67 11.04 6.40
CA SER A 66 4.40 10.84 7.13
C SER A 66 3.63 9.58 6.70
N CYS A 67 4.01 8.97 5.56
CA CYS A 67 3.26 7.88 4.94
C CYS A 67 3.33 6.56 5.74
N SER A 68 4.26 6.42 6.69
CA SER A 68 4.48 5.17 7.44
C SER A 68 3.35 4.77 8.41
N LYS A 69 2.36 5.64 8.64
CA LYS A 69 1.30 5.44 9.66
C LYS A 69 -0.13 5.51 9.09
N GLN A 70 -0.46 4.63 8.14
CA GLN A 70 -1.87 4.43 7.77
C GLN A 70 -2.20 2.94 7.79
N VAL A 71 -2.71 2.46 8.92
CA VAL A 71 -3.39 1.17 9.02
C VAL A 71 -4.80 1.47 9.50
N GLY A 72 -5.74 1.56 8.57
CA GLY A 72 -7.16 1.65 8.93
C GLY A 72 -7.65 0.30 9.45
N GLU A 73 -8.15 0.27 10.68
CA GLU A 73 -8.86 -0.87 11.25
C GLU A 73 -10.20 -1.06 10.53
N GLY A 74 -10.21 -1.93 9.53
CA GLY A 74 -11.45 -2.45 8.95
C GLY A 74 -12.02 -3.52 9.87
N LYS A 75 -13.12 -3.21 10.57
CA LYS A 75 -13.94 -4.21 11.30
C LYS A 75 -14.31 -5.35 10.35
N GLY A 76 -13.81 -6.55 10.62
CA GLY A 76 -14.10 -7.75 9.84
C GLY A 76 -12.85 -8.58 9.60
N ASN A 77 -12.54 -9.46 10.57
CA ASN A 77 -11.39 -10.38 10.65
C ASN A 77 -10.91 -10.94 9.29
N PRO A 78 -9.94 -10.30 8.60
CA PRO A 78 -9.36 -10.83 7.38
C PRO A 78 -8.14 -11.68 7.76
N ARG A 79 -8.19 -12.99 7.46
CA ARG A 79 -7.14 -13.92 7.87
C ARG A 79 -5.77 -13.65 7.20
N CYS A 80 -5.70 -12.87 6.11
CA CYS A 80 -4.44 -12.45 5.46
C CYS A 80 -4.48 -11.02 4.90
N ILE A 81 -3.46 -10.21 5.22
CA ILE A 81 -3.24 -8.87 4.67
C ILE A 81 -1.96 -8.87 3.84
N ILE A 82 -2.03 -8.56 2.55
CA ILE A 82 -0.86 -8.46 1.66
C ILE A 82 -0.54 -6.98 1.42
N ARG A 83 0.67 -6.53 1.76
CA ARG A 83 1.15 -5.15 1.49
C ARG A 83 2.15 -5.14 0.33
N LYS A 84 2.06 -4.10 -0.51
CA LYS A 84 2.85 -3.88 -1.73
C LYS A 84 3.31 -2.43 -1.84
#